data_AF-S7ZG05-F1
#
_entry.id   AF-S7ZG05-F1
#
_cell.length_a   1.000
_cell.length_b   1.000
_cell.length_c   1.000
_cell.angle_alpha   90.00
_cell.angle_beta   90.00
_cell.angle_gamma   90.00
#
_symmetry.space_group_name_H-M   'P 1'
#
loop_
_entity.id
_entity.type
_entity.pdbx_description
1 polymer ?
#
loop_
_entity_poly.entity_id
_entity_poly.type
_entity_poly.pdbx_seq_one_letter_code
_entity_poly.pdbx_strand_id
1 'polypeptide(L)'
;MCEVSDIEDWLHGSFNVCVPITMNNRQNKRVLLRFPLPYRVGEAFNPGNSDEKIRCEAGTYAWLQENCPEIPIPQLYAFSLSTGEVGVDEIVPQEYDPVRRQFMEALVTEEELTRRKNDAAFTPFRLSEVLNHTWESGAFWYTLGISSPSGLFTIFTDHIKPLFCNKHDEESYVVMPFFFEKNVGDIAGRKLADKEIYDKDLLYAFEHGTDYLSN
;
A
#
# COMPACT_ATOMS: atom_id res chain seq x y z
N MET A 1 35.24 -13.48 -0.54
CA MET A 1 34.87 -14.18 0.70
C MET A 1 34.19 -13.17 1.62
N CYS A 2 33.09 -13.51 2.28
CA CYS A 2 32.41 -12.58 3.19
C CYS A 2 32.71 -12.98 4.63
N GLU A 3 32.98 -12.00 5.48
CA GLU A 3 33.31 -12.17 6.88
C GLU A 3 32.26 -11.44 7.72
N VAL A 4 31.57 -12.20 8.58
CA VAL A 4 30.56 -11.67 9.50
C VAL A 4 31.29 -11.20 10.76
N SER A 5 30.94 -10.02 11.28
CA SER A 5 31.56 -9.53 12.51
C SER A 5 31.15 -10.35 13.73
N ASP A 6 31.97 -10.28 14.78
CA ASP A 6 31.67 -10.90 16.07
C ASP A 6 30.35 -10.36 16.64
N ILE A 7 29.67 -11.19 17.43
CA ILE A 7 28.37 -10.85 18.05
C ILE A 7 28.45 -9.57 18.88
N GLU A 8 29.59 -9.31 19.51
CA GLU A 8 29.83 -8.11 20.32
C GLU A 8 29.78 -6.82 19.49
N ASP A 9 30.05 -6.91 18.18
CA ASP A 9 30.01 -5.80 17.24
C ASP A 9 28.64 -5.61 16.57
N TRP A 10 27.66 -6.47 16.88
CA TRP A 10 26.32 -6.35 16.31
C TRP A 10 25.63 -5.11 16.85
N LEU A 11 24.94 -4.39 15.97
CA LEU A 11 24.25 -3.16 16.34
C LEU A 11 22.82 -3.51 16.76
N HIS A 12 22.49 -3.22 18.01
CA HIS A 12 21.16 -3.48 18.57
C HIS A 12 20.35 -2.19 18.65
N GLY A 13 19.21 -2.16 17.95
CA GLY A 13 18.17 -1.14 18.11
C GLY A 13 16.95 -1.70 18.84
N SER A 14 15.99 -0.83 19.14
CA SER A 14 14.75 -1.23 19.83
C SER A 14 13.90 -2.23 19.04
N PHE A 15 13.94 -2.16 17.71
CA PHE A 15 13.12 -2.98 16.81
C PHE A 15 13.93 -3.82 15.82
N ASN A 16 15.24 -3.63 15.73
CA ASN A 16 16.08 -4.27 14.74
C ASN A 16 17.43 -4.67 15.35
N VAL A 17 18.04 -5.71 14.78
CA VAL A 17 19.46 -6.01 14.94
C VAL A 17 20.14 -5.87 13.57
N CYS A 18 21.31 -5.25 13.53
CA CYS A 18 22.13 -5.17 12.32
C CYS A 18 23.42 -5.93 12.53
N VAL A 19 23.74 -6.79 11.58
CA VAL A 19 24.93 -7.62 11.53
C VAL A 19 25.89 -7.02 10.50
N PRO A 20 27.02 -6.44 10.92
CA PRO A 20 28.07 -6.01 10.01
C PRO A 20 28.70 -7.19 9.26
N ILE A 21 28.86 -7.02 7.95
CA ILE A 21 29.51 -8.00 7.08
C ILE A 21 30.55 -7.28 6.23
N THR A 22 31.77 -7.78 6.26
CA THR A 22 32.87 -7.32 5.41
C THR A 22 32.95 -8.21 4.19
N MET A 23 32.79 -7.62 3.01
CA MET A 23 32.98 -8.32 1.74
C MET A 23 34.44 -8.17 1.31
N ASN A 24 35.21 -9.26 1.32
CA ASN A 24 36.57 -9.31 0.80
C ASN A 24 36.52 -9.31 -0.74
N ASN A 25 36.26 -8.13 -1.31
CA ASN A 25 36.38 -7.79 -2.72
C ASN A 25 37.52 -6.76 -2.91
N ARG A 26 37.82 -6.34 -4.15
CA ARG A 26 38.89 -5.36 -4.44
C ARG A 26 38.77 -4.01 -3.67
N GLN A 27 37.63 -3.71 -3.07
CA GLN A 27 37.33 -2.47 -2.35
C GLN A 27 37.06 -2.66 -0.85
N ASN A 28 37.14 -3.88 -0.30
CA ASN A 28 36.78 -4.21 1.10
C ASN A 28 35.48 -3.53 1.56
N LYS A 29 34.40 -3.73 0.80
CA LYS A 29 33.11 -3.09 1.05
C LYS A 29 32.47 -3.66 2.33
N ARG A 30 32.07 -2.79 3.24
CA ARG A 30 31.23 -3.16 4.40
C ARG A 30 29.75 -3.01 4.04
N VAL A 31 28.97 -4.00 4.43
CA VAL A 31 27.50 -3.99 4.34
C VAL A 31 26.90 -4.30 5.71
N LEU A 32 25.64 -3.91 5.90
CA LEU A 32 24.88 -4.22 7.11
C LEU A 32 23.71 -5.10 6.70
N LEU A 33 23.60 -6.27 7.32
CA LEU A 33 22.42 -7.12 7.22
C LEU A 33 21.50 -6.82 8.40
N ARG A 34 20.29 -6.35 8.13
CA ARG A 34 19.36 -5.86 9.16
C ARG A 34 18.17 -6.80 9.28
N PHE A 35 17.87 -7.19 10.51
CA PHE A 35 16.73 -8.05 10.84
C PHE A 35 15.78 -7.34 11.80
N PRO A 36 14.46 -7.41 11.58
CA PRO A 36 13.51 -7.02 12.60
C PRO A 36 13.57 -8.00 13.78
N LEU A 37 13.28 -7.51 14.98
CA LEU A 37 13.17 -8.34 16.18
C LEU A 37 11.71 -8.80 16.32
N PRO A 38 11.36 -10.08 16.07
CA PRO A 38 9.95 -10.53 15.96
C PRO A 38 9.11 -10.22 17.21
N TYR A 39 9.71 -10.36 18.39
CA TYR A 39 9.05 -10.07 19.67
C TYR A 39 8.78 -8.58 19.92
N ARG A 40 9.43 -7.67 19.17
CA ARG A 40 9.23 -6.21 19.26
C ARG A 40 8.22 -5.68 18.26
N VAL A 41 7.95 -6.44 17.20
CA VAL A 41 6.98 -6.10 16.15
C VAL A 41 5.64 -6.82 16.33
N GLY A 42 5.49 -7.61 17.40
CA GLY A 42 4.25 -8.30 17.70
C GLY A 42 3.98 -9.50 16.78
N GLU A 43 5.02 -10.11 16.20
CA GLU A 43 4.91 -11.26 15.29
C GLU A 43 4.09 -12.41 15.90
N ALA A 44 4.26 -12.67 17.20
CA ALA A 44 3.53 -13.73 17.89
C ALA A 44 2.02 -13.45 18.05
N PHE A 45 1.62 -12.17 18.08
CA PHE A 45 0.22 -11.76 18.20
C PHE A 45 -0.44 -11.61 16.83
N ASN A 46 0.30 -11.09 15.85
CA ASN A 46 -0.14 -10.95 14.47
C ASN A 46 0.98 -11.42 13.53
N PRO A 47 0.94 -12.68 13.08
CA PRO A 47 1.91 -13.21 12.12
C PRO A 47 1.98 -12.38 10.83
N GLY A 48 3.18 -12.15 10.32
CA GLY A 48 3.46 -11.33 9.12
C GLY A 48 3.88 -9.88 9.42
N ASN A 49 3.83 -9.43 10.67
CA ASN A 49 4.25 -8.07 11.04
C ASN A 49 5.74 -7.81 10.76
N SER A 50 6.59 -8.82 10.90
CA SER A 50 8.03 -8.74 10.60
C SER A 50 8.26 -8.51 9.11
N ASP A 51 7.53 -9.23 8.27
CA ASP A 51 7.61 -9.10 6.81
C ASP A 51 7.03 -7.77 6.34
N GLU A 52 5.90 -7.34 6.91
CA GLU A 52 5.33 -6.03 6.61
C GLU A 52 6.29 -4.89 6.99
N LYS A 53 6.99 -5.04 8.10
CA LYS A 53 8.04 -4.10 8.49
C LYS A 53 9.19 -4.08 7.47
N ILE A 54 9.65 -5.24 7.02
CA ILE A 54 10.73 -5.33 6.03
C ILE A 54 10.29 -4.67 4.72
N ARG A 55 9.06 -4.97 4.23
CA ARG A 55 8.51 -4.33 3.02
C ARG A 55 8.45 -2.82 3.15
N CYS A 56 7.93 -2.30 4.26
CA CYS A 56 7.89 -0.85 4.53
C CYS A 56 9.28 -0.21 4.50
N GLU A 57 10.26 -0.81 5.19
CA GLU A 57 11.63 -0.28 5.20
C GLU A 57 12.26 -0.34 3.79
N ALA A 58 12.16 -1.48 3.11
CA ALA A 58 12.73 -1.69 1.78
C ALA A 58 12.12 -0.74 0.73
N GLY A 59 10.79 -0.62 0.71
CA GLY A 59 10.09 0.31 -0.18
C GLY A 59 10.47 1.76 0.07
N THR A 60 10.68 2.15 1.34
CA THR A 60 11.14 3.51 1.68
C THR A 60 12.55 3.77 1.13
N TYR A 61 13.48 2.82 1.27
CA TYR A 61 14.82 2.95 0.70
C TYR A 61 14.79 3.04 -0.83
N ALA A 62 14.06 2.14 -1.49
CA ALA A 62 13.94 2.13 -2.95
C ALA A 62 13.40 3.48 -3.45
N TRP A 63 12.30 3.96 -2.86
CA TRP A 63 11.70 5.24 -3.23
C TRP A 63 12.67 6.41 -3.04
N LEU A 64 13.36 6.50 -1.90
CA LEU A 64 14.32 7.57 -1.63
C LEU A 64 15.52 7.54 -2.60
N GLN A 65 16.02 6.34 -2.93
CA GLN A 65 17.12 6.19 -3.87
C GLN A 65 16.75 6.62 -5.29
N GLU A 66 15.50 6.42 -5.70
CA GLU A 66 15.00 6.80 -7.02
C GLU A 66 14.62 8.28 -7.10
N ASN A 67 13.96 8.82 -6.06
CA ASN A 67 13.31 10.13 -6.12
C ASN A 67 14.09 11.24 -5.40
N CYS A 68 15.05 10.90 -4.53
CA CYS A 68 15.83 11.87 -3.76
C CYS A 68 17.34 11.53 -3.77
N PRO A 69 17.99 11.43 -4.95
CA PRO A 69 19.37 10.98 -5.07
C PRO A 69 20.40 11.91 -4.38
N GLU A 70 20.04 13.17 -4.13
CA GLU A 70 20.85 14.12 -3.37
C GLU A 70 20.88 13.87 -1.86
N ILE A 71 19.92 13.12 -1.31
CA ILE A 71 19.88 12.80 0.12
C ILE A 71 20.83 11.62 0.39
N PRO A 72 21.89 11.80 1.19
CA PRO A 72 22.85 10.73 1.45
C PRO A 72 22.24 9.69 2.39
N ILE A 73 21.65 8.65 1.81
CA ILE A 73 21.14 7.47 2.52
C ILE A 73 22.00 6.23 2.25
N PRO A 74 22.00 5.24 3.16
CA PRO A 74 22.57 3.93 2.86
C PRO A 74 21.93 3.31 1.62
N GLN A 75 22.75 2.69 0.76
CA GLN A 75 22.26 2.01 -0.43
C GLN A 75 21.64 0.65 -0.06
N LEU A 76 20.37 0.44 -0.40
CA LEU A 76 19.75 -0.88 -0.33
C LEU A 76 20.27 -1.74 -1.50
N TYR A 77 20.85 -2.90 -1.17
CA TYR A 77 21.32 -3.86 -2.18
C TYR A 77 20.31 -4.97 -2.45
N ALA A 78 19.63 -5.44 -1.40
CA ALA A 78 18.64 -6.51 -1.46
C ALA A 78 17.83 -6.53 -0.15
N PHE A 79 16.66 -7.15 -0.20
CA PHE A 79 15.86 -7.54 0.96
C PHE A 79 15.26 -8.94 0.72
N SER A 80 14.73 -9.57 1.76
CA SER A 80 14.07 -10.88 1.67
C SER A 80 13.03 -11.01 2.78
N LEU A 81 11.97 -11.77 2.52
CA LEU A 81 10.88 -12.03 3.47
C LEU A 81 11.00 -13.43 4.08
N SER A 82 10.34 -13.64 5.22
CA SER A 82 10.43 -14.89 5.99
C SER A 82 9.99 -16.14 5.23
N THR A 83 9.08 -15.99 4.26
CA THR A 83 8.53 -17.05 3.40
C THR A 83 9.30 -17.21 2.08
N GLY A 84 10.25 -16.33 1.78
CA GLY A 84 10.86 -16.23 0.45
C GLY A 84 9.92 -15.70 -0.64
N GLU A 85 8.74 -15.19 -0.26
CA GLU A 85 7.77 -14.58 -1.17
C GLU A 85 8.23 -13.16 -1.60
N VAL A 86 7.74 -12.75 -2.76
CA VAL A 86 7.85 -11.39 -3.29
C VAL A 86 6.81 -10.47 -2.65
N GLY A 87 7.09 -9.16 -2.60
CA GLY A 87 6.16 -8.17 -2.06
C GLY A 87 4.82 -8.19 -2.80
N VAL A 88 3.72 -7.77 -2.16
CA VAL A 88 2.41 -7.69 -2.85
C VAL A 88 2.40 -6.63 -3.96
N ASP A 89 3.31 -5.67 -3.87
CA ASP A 89 3.65 -4.65 -4.87
C ASP A 89 4.49 -5.20 -6.02
N GLU A 90 5.07 -6.39 -5.87
CA GLU A 90 5.84 -7.08 -6.91
C GLU A 90 4.99 -8.11 -7.68
N ILE A 91 3.69 -8.20 -7.40
CA ILE A 91 2.78 -9.06 -8.17
C ILE A 91 2.66 -8.50 -9.59
N VAL A 92 3.40 -9.11 -10.53
CA VAL A 92 3.29 -8.79 -11.95
C VAL A 92 2.00 -9.38 -12.51
N PRO A 93 1.00 -8.58 -12.92
CA PRO A 93 -0.30 -9.11 -13.35
C PRO A 93 -0.19 -10.07 -14.54
N GLN A 94 0.78 -9.85 -15.43
CA GLN A 94 1.03 -10.70 -16.60
C GLN A 94 1.50 -12.11 -16.21
N GLU A 95 2.18 -12.25 -15.07
CA GLU A 95 2.67 -13.54 -14.57
C GLU A 95 1.65 -14.21 -13.65
N TYR A 96 0.93 -13.42 -12.85
CA TYR A 96 -0.04 -13.91 -11.88
C TYR A 96 -1.38 -14.31 -12.51
N ASP A 97 -1.87 -13.54 -13.48
CA ASP A 97 -3.20 -13.76 -14.06
C ASP A 97 -3.37 -15.13 -14.74
N PRO A 98 -2.38 -15.70 -15.45
CA PRO A 98 -2.47 -17.08 -15.96
C PRO A 98 -2.69 -18.12 -14.85
N VAL A 99 -1.97 -18.01 -13.74
CA VAL A 99 -2.08 -18.93 -12.59
C VAL A 99 -3.43 -18.73 -11.90
N ARG A 100 -3.85 -17.48 -11.70
CA ARG A 100 -5.16 -17.13 -11.17
C ARG A 100 -6.28 -17.74 -12.01
N ARG A 101 -6.24 -17.60 -13.34
CA ARG A 101 -7.26 -18.17 -14.25
C ARG A 101 -7.35 -19.69 -14.14
N GLN A 102 -6.22 -20.39 -14.07
CA GLN A 102 -6.21 -21.85 -13.86
C GLN A 102 -6.88 -22.23 -12.54
N PHE A 103 -6.60 -21.49 -11.46
CA PHE A 103 -7.29 -21.69 -10.19
C PHE A 103 -8.81 -21.44 -10.32
N MET A 104 -9.22 -20.38 -11.03
CA MET A 104 -10.65 -20.09 -11.25
C MET A 104 -11.35 -21.20 -12.04
N GLU A 105 -10.70 -21.77 -13.05
CA GLU A 105 -11.24 -22.90 -13.83
C GLU A 105 -11.45 -24.15 -12.95
N ALA A 106 -10.46 -24.47 -12.11
CA ALA A 106 -10.56 -25.55 -11.14
C ALA A 106 -11.68 -25.31 -10.12
N LEU A 107 -11.79 -24.07 -9.62
CA LEU A 107 -12.82 -23.68 -8.64
C LEU A 107 -14.23 -23.81 -9.23
N VAL A 108 -14.46 -23.32 -10.45
CA VAL A 108 -15.75 -23.44 -11.14
C VAL A 108 -16.14 -24.92 -11.31
N THR A 109 -15.17 -25.77 -11.65
CA THR A 109 -15.39 -27.21 -11.79
C THR A 109 -15.79 -27.84 -10.46
N GLU A 110 -15.10 -27.50 -9.37
CA GLU A 110 -15.38 -28.03 -8.04
C GLU A 110 -16.74 -27.55 -7.48
N GLU A 111 -17.09 -26.29 -7.71
CA GLU A 111 -18.40 -25.73 -7.35
C GLU A 111 -19.55 -26.48 -8.04
N GLU A 112 -19.37 -26.84 -9.31
CA GLU A 112 -20.35 -27.59 -10.09
C GLU A 112 -20.48 -29.05 -9.60
N LEU A 113 -19.35 -29.70 -9.26
CA LEU A 113 -19.37 -31.03 -8.65
C LEU A 113 -20.05 -31.03 -7.27
N THR A 114 -19.82 -29.99 -6.47
CA THR A 114 -20.40 -29.85 -5.13
C THR A 114 -21.90 -29.62 -5.20
N ARG A 115 -22.40 -28.78 -6.13
CA ARG A 115 -23.84 -28.60 -6.34
C ARG A 115 -24.53 -29.89 -6.79
N ARG A 116 -23.91 -30.67 -7.67
CA ARG A 116 -24.46 -31.96 -8.12
C ARG A 116 -24.58 -33.00 -7.00
N LYS A 117 -23.76 -32.89 -5.96
CA LYS A 117 -23.77 -33.80 -4.80
C LYS A 117 -24.71 -33.35 -3.68
N ASN A 118 -24.96 -32.04 -3.55
CA ASN A 118 -25.74 -31.45 -2.46
C ASN A 118 -26.92 -30.61 -2.99
N ASP A 119 -28.02 -31.26 -3.38
CA ASP A 119 -29.28 -30.58 -3.80
C ASP A 119 -29.88 -29.65 -2.72
N ALA A 120 -29.41 -29.73 -1.47
CA ALA A 120 -29.95 -28.99 -0.32
C ALA A 120 -29.10 -27.79 0.17
N ALA A 121 -27.89 -27.59 -0.34
CA ALA A 121 -27.02 -26.48 0.09
C ALA A 121 -27.13 -25.31 -0.89
N PHE A 122 -28.19 -24.50 -0.73
CA PHE A 122 -28.35 -23.27 -1.49
C PHE A 122 -27.40 -22.20 -0.94
N THR A 123 -26.14 -22.20 -1.39
CA THR A 123 -25.33 -20.98 -1.36
C THR A 123 -25.74 -20.12 -2.56
N PRO A 124 -26.40 -18.98 -2.36
CA PRO A 124 -26.95 -18.16 -3.45
C PRO A 124 -25.89 -17.60 -4.40
N PHE A 125 -24.62 -17.55 -3.97
CA PHE A 125 -23.53 -16.95 -4.72
C PHE A 125 -22.48 -18.01 -5.07
N ARG A 126 -21.98 -17.95 -6.31
CA ARG A 126 -20.79 -18.69 -6.72
C ARG A 126 -19.57 -17.91 -6.25
N LEU A 127 -18.69 -18.55 -5.48
CA LEU A 127 -17.45 -17.95 -5.02
C LEU A 127 -16.58 -17.55 -6.22
N SER A 128 -16.61 -18.37 -7.28
CA SER A 128 -15.92 -18.04 -8.54
C SER A 128 -16.38 -16.70 -9.15
N GLU A 129 -17.69 -16.43 -9.11
CA GLU A 129 -18.28 -15.19 -9.61
C GLU A 129 -17.90 -13.99 -8.74
N VAL A 130 -17.95 -14.16 -7.41
CA VAL A 130 -17.52 -13.12 -6.46
C VAL A 130 -16.04 -12.78 -6.66
N LEU A 131 -15.17 -13.79 -6.76
CA LEU A 131 -13.73 -13.58 -6.92
C LEU A 131 -13.40 -12.88 -8.24
N ASN A 132 -14.01 -13.29 -9.35
CA ASN A 132 -13.83 -12.61 -10.64
C ASN A 132 -14.33 -11.16 -10.58
N HIS A 133 -15.51 -10.93 -10.01
CA HIS A 133 -16.02 -9.57 -9.83
C HIS A 133 -15.08 -8.71 -8.98
N THR A 134 -14.53 -9.23 -7.88
CA THR A 134 -13.58 -8.48 -7.04
C THR A 134 -12.28 -8.14 -7.76
N TRP A 135 -11.83 -9.00 -8.68
CA TRP A 135 -10.67 -8.72 -9.52
C TRP A 135 -10.96 -7.62 -10.54
N GLU A 136 -12.05 -7.73 -11.30
CA GLU A 136 -12.44 -6.76 -12.34
C GLU A 136 -12.77 -5.37 -11.78
N SER A 137 -13.44 -5.33 -10.62
CA SER A 137 -13.76 -4.07 -9.93
C SER A 137 -12.57 -3.43 -9.21
N GLY A 138 -11.43 -4.10 -9.14
CA GLY A 138 -10.27 -3.66 -8.36
C GLY A 138 -10.41 -3.82 -6.85
N ALA A 139 -11.54 -4.34 -6.34
CA ALA A 139 -11.76 -4.57 -4.91
C ALA A 139 -10.73 -5.54 -4.30
N PHE A 140 -10.28 -6.54 -5.08
CA PHE A 140 -9.18 -7.42 -4.72
C PHE A 140 -7.91 -6.63 -4.39
N TRP A 141 -7.49 -5.78 -5.32
CA TRP A 141 -6.31 -4.93 -5.19
C TRP A 141 -6.45 -3.94 -4.04
N TYR A 142 -7.60 -3.30 -3.89
CA TYR A 142 -7.88 -2.41 -2.75
C TYR A 142 -7.73 -3.12 -1.40
N THR A 143 -8.32 -4.32 -1.25
CA THR A 143 -8.22 -5.11 -0.01
C THR A 143 -6.80 -5.59 0.24
N LEU A 144 -6.09 -5.98 -0.83
CA LEU A 144 -4.68 -6.38 -0.76
C LEU A 144 -3.77 -5.22 -0.34
N GLY A 145 -4.02 -4.02 -0.88
CA GLY A 145 -3.29 -2.80 -0.50
C GLY A 145 -3.52 -2.38 0.95
N ILE A 146 -4.75 -2.51 1.47
CA ILE A 146 -5.01 -2.27 2.91
C ILE A 146 -4.25 -3.28 3.79
N SER A 147 -4.11 -4.51 3.32
CA SER A 147 -3.42 -5.57 4.05
C SER A 147 -1.90 -5.42 4.03
N SER A 148 -1.35 -4.57 3.15
CA SER A 148 0.05 -4.18 3.14
C SER A 148 0.19 -2.67 2.92
N PRO A 149 0.23 -1.88 4.01
CA PRO A 149 0.55 -0.45 3.97
C PRO A 149 1.73 -0.08 3.05
N SER A 150 2.77 -0.91 2.95
CA SER A 150 3.87 -0.69 2.01
C SER A 150 3.49 -0.83 0.55
N GLY A 151 2.66 -1.83 0.21
CA GLY A 151 2.23 -2.06 -1.17
C GLY A 151 1.09 -1.17 -1.62
N LEU A 152 0.39 -0.52 -0.68
CA LEU A 152 -0.79 0.32 -0.96
C LEU A 152 -0.52 1.39 -2.02
N PHE A 153 0.62 2.07 -1.99
CA PHE A 153 0.92 3.15 -2.93
C PHE A 153 1.10 2.64 -4.37
N THR A 154 1.86 1.55 -4.53
CA THR A 154 2.11 0.89 -5.81
C THR A 154 0.82 0.28 -6.35
N ILE A 155 0.11 -0.50 -5.53
CA ILE A 155 -1.19 -1.10 -5.87
C ILE A 155 -2.19 -0.02 -6.27
N PHE A 156 -2.24 1.09 -5.53
CA PHE A 156 -3.12 2.21 -5.88
C PHE A 156 -2.74 2.80 -7.23
N THR A 157 -1.47 3.08 -7.48
CA THR A 157 -1.00 3.74 -8.70
C THR A 157 -1.18 2.84 -9.94
N ASP A 158 -0.90 1.55 -9.82
CA ASP A 158 -0.80 0.63 -10.96
C ASP A 158 -2.06 -0.18 -11.22
N HIS A 159 -2.91 -0.36 -10.21
CA HIS A 159 -4.09 -1.23 -10.32
C HIS A 159 -5.42 -0.55 -9.99
N ILE A 160 -5.44 0.45 -9.09
CA ILE A 160 -6.68 1.12 -8.69
C ILE A 160 -6.90 2.40 -9.51
N LYS A 161 -5.94 3.32 -9.52
CA LYS A 161 -5.98 4.58 -10.26
C LYS A 161 -6.36 4.38 -11.74
N PRO A 162 -5.83 3.37 -12.47
CA PRO A 162 -6.19 3.16 -13.87
C PRO A 162 -7.65 2.81 -14.11
N LEU A 163 -8.39 2.34 -13.10
CA LEU A 163 -9.83 2.06 -13.21
C LEU A 163 -10.66 3.36 -13.28
N PHE A 164 -10.10 4.48 -12.82
CA PHE A 164 -10.79 5.76 -12.72
C PHE A 164 -10.18 6.83 -13.63
N CYS A 165 -8.90 6.74 -13.96
CA CYS A 165 -8.16 7.72 -14.75
C CYS A 165 -7.12 7.10 -15.67
N ASN A 166 -6.88 7.72 -16.82
CA ASN A 166 -5.85 7.26 -17.76
C ASN A 166 -4.44 7.43 -17.17
N LYS A 167 -3.52 6.51 -17.51
CA LYS A 167 -2.14 6.43 -16.97
C LYS A 167 -1.27 7.68 -17.18
N HIS A 168 -1.73 8.65 -17.98
CA HIS A 168 -0.94 9.80 -18.41
C HIS A 168 -1.48 11.17 -17.95
N ASP A 169 -2.59 11.23 -17.20
CA ASP A 169 -3.02 12.52 -16.66
C ASP A 169 -2.19 12.92 -15.44
N GLU A 170 -1.60 14.10 -15.59
CA GLU A 170 -0.73 14.81 -14.67
C GLU A 170 -1.41 15.04 -13.30
N GLU A 171 -0.57 15.07 -12.26
CA GLU A 171 -0.90 15.50 -10.90
C GLU A 171 -1.97 14.67 -10.16
N SER A 172 -1.51 13.69 -9.37
CA SER A 172 -2.33 12.81 -8.50
C SER A 172 -3.38 13.55 -7.64
N TYR A 173 -3.13 14.82 -7.32
CA TYR A 173 -4.02 15.70 -6.54
C TYR A 173 -5.24 16.21 -7.29
N VAL A 174 -5.23 16.27 -8.62
CA VAL A 174 -6.40 16.69 -9.41
C VAL A 174 -7.48 15.60 -9.41
N VAL A 175 -7.06 14.33 -9.29
CA VAL A 175 -7.95 13.16 -9.29
C VAL A 175 -8.39 12.77 -7.89
N MET A 176 -7.57 13.04 -6.87
CA MET A 176 -7.86 12.80 -5.44
C MET A 176 -9.33 13.06 -5.04
N PRO A 177 -9.95 14.20 -5.40
CA PRO A 177 -11.33 14.51 -5.00
C PRO A 177 -12.38 13.54 -5.55
N PHE A 178 -12.15 12.94 -6.73
CA PHE A 178 -13.07 12.01 -7.38
C PHE A 178 -13.04 10.60 -6.78
N PHE A 179 -12.02 10.26 -6.00
CA PHE A 179 -11.98 9.00 -5.24
C PHE A 179 -12.84 9.04 -3.96
N PHE A 180 -13.16 10.23 -3.46
CA PHE A 180 -14.00 10.40 -2.28
C PHE A 180 -15.49 10.51 -2.60
N GLU A 181 -15.86 11.14 -3.73
CA GLU A 181 -17.27 11.29 -4.13
C GLU A 181 -17.39 11.53 -5.65
N LYS A 182 -18.36 10.89 -6.30
CA LYS A 182 -18.52 10.96 -7.77
C LYS A 182 -18.91 12.35 -8.28
N ASN A 183 -19.58 13.16 -7.46
CA ASN A 183 -20.06 14.50 -7.82
C ASN A 183 -19.30 15.60 -7.09
N VAL A 184 -17.99 15.44 -6.91
CA VAL A 184 -17.17 16.39 -6.15
C VAL A 184 -17.19 17.80 -6.77
N GLY A 185 -17.38 17.92 -8.08
CA GLY A 185 -17.58 19.21 -8.77
C GLY A 185 -18.81 19.97 -8.27
N ASP A 186 -19.94 19.29 -8.08
CA ASP A 186 -21.17 19.90 -7.56
C ASP A 186 -21.03 20.30 -6.09
N ILE A 187 -20.26 19.54 -5.31
CA ILE A 187 -19.94 19.87 -3.92
C ILE A 187 -19.03 21.11 -3.86
N ALA A 188 -18.00 21.16 -4.70
CA ALA A 188 -17.10 22.30 -4.79
C ALA A 188 -17.85 23.57 -5.22
N GLY A 189 -18.72 23.48 -6.22
CA GLY A 189 -19.57 24.58 -6.68
C GLY A 189 -20.49 25.10 -5.57
N ARG A 190 -21.18 24.21 -4.84
CA ARG A 190 -21.99 24.61 -3.68
C ARG A 190 -21.17 25.29 -2.60
N LYS A 191 -20.00 24.75 -2.25
CA LYS A 191 -19.13 25.36 -1.23
C LYS A 191 -18.59 26.73 -1.64
N LEU A 192 -18.33 26.95 -2.93
CA LEU A 192 -17.94 28.26 -3.43
C LEU A 192 -19.09 29.27 -3.29
N ALA A 193 -20.33 28.88 -3.61
CA ALA A 193 -21.50 29.72 -3.42
C ALA A 193 -21.76 30.02 -1.92
N ASP A 194 -21.65 29.00 -1.06
CA ASP A 194 -21.74 29.17 0.39
C ASP A 194 -20.68 30.13 0.92
N LYS A 195 -19.44 30.07 0.37
CA LYS A 195 -18.35 30.98 0.72
C LYS A 195 -18.67 32.42 0.34
N GLU A 196 -19.21 32.67 -0.86
CA GLU A 196 -19.59 34.05 -1.26
C GLU A 196 -20.63 34.65 -0.33
N ILE A 197 -21.59 33.85 0.13
CA ILE A 197 -22.61 34.28 1.09
C ILE A 197 -21.95 34.55 2.45
N TYR A 198 -21.14 33.60 2.93
CA TYR A 198 -20.42 33.73 4.19
C TYR A 198 -19.52 34.97 4.24
N ASP A 199 -18.78 35.25 3.17
CA ASP A 199 -17.88 36.42 3.11
C ASP A 199 -18.68 37.74 3.17
N LYS A 200 -19.89 37.80 2.58
CA LYS A 200 -20.80 38.95 2.70
C LYS A 200 -21.33 39.13 4.12
N ASP A 201 -21.78 38.03 4.73
CA ASP A 201 -22.28 38.05 6.11
C ASP A 201 -21.16 38.44 7.09
N LEU A 202 -19.93 37.98 6.83
CA LEU A 202 -18.75 38.32 7.60
C LEU A 202 -18.44 39.83 7.51
N LEU A 203 -18.41 40.37 6.28
CA LEU A 203 -18.23 41.81 6.05
C LEU A 203 -19.31 42.63 6.76
N TYR A 204 -20.58 42.24 6.62
CA TYR A 204 -21.69 42.89 7.31
C TYR A 204 -21.51 42.87 8.84
N ALA A 205 -21.12 41.73 9.41
CA ALA A 205 -20.86 41.58 10.83
C ALA A 205 -19.67 42.42 11.32
N PHE A 206 -18.63 42.60 10.50
CA PHE A 206 -17.49 43.47 10.84
C PHE A 206 -17.83 44.96 10.75
N GLU A 207 -18.66 45.37 9.79
CA GLU A 207 -19.07 46.76 9.59
C GLU A 207 -20.12 47.23 10.61
N HIS A 208 -20.99 46.31 11.06
CA HIS A 208 -22.12 46.63 11.95
C HIS A 208 -21.97 46.01 13.35
N GLY A 209 -20.85 45.34 13.63
CA GLY A 209 -20.55 44.74 14.94
C GLY A 209 -20.11 45.74 16.01
N THR A 210 -19.80 46.99 15.64
CA THR A 210 -19.42 48.05 16.59
C THR A 210 -20.61 48.75 17.24
N ASP A 211 -21.83 48.58 16.74
CA ASP A 211 -23.03 49.25 17.27
C ASP A 211 -23.52 48.68 18.62
N TYR A 212 -22.96 47.55 19.07
CA TYR A 212 -23.31 46.94 20.36
C TYR A 212 -22.41 47.38 21.53
N LEU A 213 -21.39 48.23 21.30
CA LEU A 213 -20.49 48.72 22.36
C LEU A 213 -20.65 50.22 22.67
N SER A 214 -21.64 50.89 22.07
CA SER A 214 -21.99 52.28 22.35
C SER A 214 -23.44 52.40 22.83
N ASN A 215 -23.70 51.94 24.06
CA ASN A 215 -24.77 52.43 24.94
C ASN A 215 -24.41 52.16 26.40
#